data_AF-A0A6J5VYY7-F1
#
_entry.id   AF-A0A6J5VYY7-F1
#
_cell.length_a   1.000
_cell.length_b   1.000
_cell.length_c   1.000
_cell.angle_alpha   90.00
_cell.angle_beta   90.00
_cell.angle_gamma   90.00
#
_symmetry.space_group_name_H-M   'P 1'
#
loop_
_entity.id
_entity.type
_entity.pdbx_description
1 polymer ?
#
loop_
_entity_poly.entity_id
_entity_poly.type
_entity_poly.pdbx_seq_one_letter_code
_entity_poly.pdbx_strand_id
1 'polypeptide(L)'
;MAGQHPEDDDSIVFLSITPGIAFNPENAKSGGLRPKEKWETKLLSDSLWNTIIVISCVIAVSLDPLFYYIPFIDKEKKCLGMDKKLRNVALILRSLTDITFLVHIGYQIWEAGNKTYKEITRGKTMLKNNEIIPFAKKFAGYLSWLSFLTDLLAVLPMPQILVVVLFFKIKGEEYLEHRKVLNLFLLSQYLPRIFRIILSSKKLTKTGKWVKAIFNFFLYIIASHVLGAFWYFFSVQRETSCWHQACTNTTDYTGCMSTFYCDDRSTTLRNITFFNERCGVEFPGDTKPPFNYGIFLDSLQNDGNTGDIDFPSKLCFSFWWGLRNLSNFGTNLTTSNYVWENFFAIIISITGVLLFVYLIGNVQTFIQLTTTKSEDIRQKIKTKEQVLEKWMEKNHVHENLKKEIMKNIRQKLEKDKDADLENLFDVLPWHTKKSLKRHLCWDILSQVQFLKVMDEKVLKMICDYATPVTFPEDKIIFQSGHPLDRMLFILEGTVFTYSTTSDPGRTGASPSIPTKQLGRGQAYGEELLMWASPNKPMVDVPTSTEFVKCHTKVEGFALSAKDLISVATKCRRWWNLNNDR
;
A
#
# COMPACT_ATOMS: atom_id res chain seq x y z
N MET A 1 -30.39 20.62 30.86
CA MET A 1 -31.28 20.52 29.69
C MET A 1 -30.39 20.54 28.46
N ALA A 2 -29.64 19.50 28.09
CA ALA A 2 -30.01 18.11 27.82
C ALA A 2 -31.16 18.02 26.80
N GLY A 3 -30.79 17.89 25.52
CA GLY A 3 -31.65 17.58 24.39
C GLY A 3 -30.85 16.75 23.39
N GLN A 4 -30.81 15.44 23.65
CA GLN A 4 -30.31 14.39 22.77
C GLN A 4 -31.40 14.01 21.76
N HIS A 5 -31.02 13.78 20.51
CA HIS A 5 -31.69 12.86 19.59
C HIS A 5 -30.62 12.23 18.67
N PRO A 6 -30.86 11.00 18.17
CA PRO A 6 -29.90 9.92 18.23
C PRO A 6 -29.34 9.56 16.85
N GLU A 7 -28.19 8.91 16.87
CA GLU A 7 -27.63 8.20 15.73
C GLU A 7 -28.42 6.91 15.51
N ASP A 8 -28.91 6.69 14.29
CA ASP A 8 -29.45 5.40 13.85
C ASP A 8 -28.29 4.41 13.65
N ASP A 9 -28.35 3.35 14.45
CA ASP A 9 -27.45 2.20 14.50
C ASP A 9 -28.04 1.09 13.59
N ASP A 10 -27.48 0.91 12.39
CA ASP A 10 -27.89 -0.17 11.48
C ASP A 10 -27.22 -1.48 11.91
N SER A 11 -27.92 -2.15 12.81
CA SER A 11 -27.65 -3.49 13.34
C SER A 11 -27.44 -4.54 12.24
N ILE A 12 -26.23 -5.13 12.20
CA ILE A 12 -25.91 -6.32 11.43
C ILE A 12 -26.44 -7.54 12.19
N VAL A 13 -27.49 -8.16 11.65
CA VAL A 13 -28.09 -9.41 12.14
C VAL A 13 -27.09 -10.56 12.03
N PHE A 14 -26.61 -11.06 13.18
CA PHE A 14 -25.92 -12.34 13.30
C PHE A 14 -26.95 -13.48 13.20
N LEU A 15 -26.88 -14.28 12.13
CA LEU A 15 -27.60 -15.54 12.05
C LEU A 15 -26.84 -16.64 12.81
N SER A 16 -27.58 -17.22 13.77
CA SER A 16 -27.22 -18.29 14.67
C SER A 16 -26.76 -19.57 13.96
N ILE A 17 -25.67 -20.16 14.46
CA ILE A 17 -25.24 -21.51 14.15
C ILE A 17 -25.88 -22.44 15.19
N THR A 18 -26.69 -23.40 14.73
CA THR A 18 -27.02 -24.62 15.50
C THR A 18 -26.30 -25.84 14.93
N PRO A 19 -25.95 -26.84 15.75
CA PRO A 19 -24.90 -27.81 15.46
C PRO A 19 -25.40 -29.18 15.02
N GLY A 20 -24.54 -29.92 14.32
CA GLY A 20 -24.47 -31.38 14.41
C GLY A 20 -25.05 -32.17 13.24
N ILE A 21 -24.17 -32.63 12.35
CA ILE A 21 -24.24 -33.99 11.78
C ILE A 21 -22.81 -34.55 11.73
N ALA A 22 -22.60 -35.68 12.39
CA ALA A 22 -21.33 -36.38 12.53
C ALA A 22 -20.83 -36.94 11.19
N PHE A 23 -19.52 -36.83 10.93
CA PHE A 23 -18.87 -37.40 9.76
C PHE A 23 -18.29 -38.78 10.11
N ASN A 24 -18.80 -39.83 9.46
CA ASN A 24 -18.33 -41.21 9.60
C ASN A 24 -17.25 -41.50 8.54
N PRO A 25 -16.01 -41.88 8.89
CA PRO A 25 -14.91 -42.01 7.95
C PRO A 25 -14.72 -43.47 7.52
N GLU A 26 -15.64 -44.02 6.74
CA GLU A 26 -15.38 -45.24 5.97
C GLU A 26 -15.98 -45.10 4.57
N ASN A 27 -15.18 -44.54 3.65
CA ASN A 27 -15.15 -44.92 2.23
C ASN A 27 -14.07 -44.10 1.51
N ALA A 28 -12.81 -44.41 1.83
CA ALA A 28 -11.69 -44.08 0.99
C ALA A 28 -11.53 -45.16 -0.09
N LYS A 29 -12.04 -44.92 -1.31
CA LYS A 29 -11.51 -45.59 -2.51
C LYS A 29 -11.39 -44.62 -3.69
N SER A 30 -10.13 -44.36 -4.04
CA SER A 30 -9.55 -44.09 -5.35
C SER A 30 -10.25 -43.09 -6.28
N GLY A 31 -9.58 -41.94 -6.51
CA GLY A 31 -9.80 -41.17 -7.73
C GLY A 31 -9.27 -39.73 -7.68
N GLY A 32 -8.10 -39.50 -8.29
CA GLY A 32 -7.80 -38.23 -8.96
C GLY A 32 -7.26 -37.07 -8.11
N LEU A 33 -6.03 -36.68 -8.41
CA LEU A 33 -5.39 -35.43 -7.96
C LEU A 33 -6.24 -34.18 -8.25
N ARG A 34 -6.57 -33.46 -7.17
CA ARG A 34 -6.85 -32.01 -6.96
C ARG A 34 -7.54 -31.17 -8.07
N PRO A 35 -8.72 -30.59 -7.79
CA PRO A 35 -9.28 -29.46 -8.53
C PRO A 35 -8.77 -28.07 -8.09
N LYS A 36 -7.65 -27.97 -7.35
CA LYS A 36 -7.19 -26.71 -6.72
C LYS A 36 -6.54 -25.71 -7.71
N GLU A 37 -6.01 -26.18 -8.84
CA GLU A 37 -5.32 -25.34 -9.84
C GLU A 37 -6.27 -24.58 -10.78
N LYS A 38 -7.52 -25.01 -10.92
CA LYS A 38 -8.49 -24.40 -11.86
C LYS A 38 -9.13 -23.11 -11.31
N TRP A 39 -9.06 -22.90 -10.00
CA TRP A 39 -9.64 -21.74 -9.33
C TRP A 39 -8.64 -20.58 -9.25
N GLU A 40 -7.36 -20.89 -9.00
CA GLU A 40 -6.27 -19.90 -8.98
C GLU A 40 -6.01 -19.34 -10.39
N THR A 41 -6.06 -20.17 -11.43
CA THR A 41 -5.91 -19.73 -12.83
C THR A 41 -7.02 -18.76 -13.30
N LYS A 42 -8.26 -18.92 -12.80
CA LYS A 42 -9.38 -18.03 -13.14
C LYS A 42 -9.38 -16.72 -12.34
N LEU A 43 -8.96 -16.76 -11.08
CA LEU A 43 -8.81 -15.55 -10.25
C LEU A 43 -7.64 -14.68 -10.73
N LEU A 44 -6.56 -15.31 -11.19
CA LEU A 44 -5.42 -14.64 -11.82
C LEU A 44 -5.79 -14.07 -13.20
N SER A 45 -6.58 -14.77 -14.03
CA SER A 45 -6.98 -14.26 -15.35
C SER A 45 -7.81 -12.97 -15.28
N ASP A 46 -8.75 -12.89 -14.34
CA ASP A 46 -9.63 -11.73 -14.22
C ASP A 46 -8.87 -10.51 -13.67
N SER A 47 -7.97 -10.70 -12.71
CA SER A 47 -7.12 -9.63 -12.17
C SER A 47 -6.11 -9.10 -13.20
N LEU A 48 -5.46 -10.01 -13.94
CA LEU A 48 -4.52 -9.66 -15.01
C LEU A 48 -5.23 -8.92 -16.15
N TRP A 49 -6.42 -9.38 -16.57
CA TRP A 49 -7.19 -8.71 -17.63
C TRP A 49 -7.59 -7.28 -17.26
N ASN A 50 -8.05 -7.05 -16.02
CA ASN A 50 -8.34 -5.69 -15.53
C ASN A 50 -7.08 -4.81 -15.55
N THR A 51 -5.92 -5.36 -15.21
CA THR A 51 -4.64 -4.63 -15.25
C THR A 51 -4.24 -4.27 -16.68
N ILE A 52 -4.37 -5.22 -17.61
CA ILE A 52 -4.11 -5.01 -19.04
C ILE A 52 -5.03 -3.91 -19.60
N ILE A 53 -6.31 -3.89 -19.23
CA ILE A 53 -7.26 -2.85 -19.66
C ILE A 53 -6.82 -1.48 -19.15
N VAL A 54 -6.44 -1.35 -17.87
CA VAL A 54 -5.98 -0.07 -17.31
C VAL A 54 -4.74 0.43 -18.06
N ILE A 55 -3.75 -0.44 -18.27
CA ILE A 55 -2.52 -0.10 -19.01
C ILE A 55 -2.87 0.31 -20.44
N SER A 56 -3.75 -0.44 -21.12
CA SER A 56 -4.20 -0.13 -22.48
C SER A 56 -4.95 1.20 -22.55
N CYS A 57 -5.82 1.53 -21.59
CA CYS A 57 -6.49 2.84 -21.48
C CYS A 57 -5.49 3.98 -21.37
N VAL A 58 -4.49 3.80 -20.51
CA VAL A 58 -3.45 4.80 -20.27
C VAL A 58 -2.59 5.02 -21.53
N ILE A 59 -2.18 3.94 -22.20
CA ILE A 59 -1.46 4.01 -23.47
C ILE A 59 -2.31 4.70 -24.53
N ALA A 60 -3.59 4.35 -24.68
CA ALA A 60 -4.48 4.94 -25.68
C ALA A 60 -4.62 6.46 -25.52
N VAL A 61 -4.84 6.94 -24.30
CA VAL A 61 -4.94 8.39 -24.01
C VAL A 61 -3.61 9.11 -24.24
N SER A 62 -2.49 8.43 -24.00
CA SER A 62 -1.15 8.99 -24.26
C SER A 62 -0.83 9.07 -25.76
N LEU A 63 -1.50 8.29 -26.61
CA LEU A 63 -1.32 8.28 -28.06
C LEU A 63 -2.23 9.26 -28.80
N ASP A 64 -3.38 9.66 -28.24
CA ASP A 64 -4.28 10.62 -28.89
C ASP A 64 -3.61 11.95 -29.28
N PRO A 65 -2.75 12.54 -28.44
CA PRO A 65 -2.02 13.76 -28.78
C PRO A 65 -1.21 13.68 -30.07
N LEU A 66 -0.83 12.48 -30.53
CA LEU A 66 -0.08 12.32 -31.78
C LEU A 66 -0.83 12.90 -32.99
N PHE A 67 -2.16 12.83 -32.99
CA PHE A 67 -2.97 13.39 -34.08
C PHE A 67 -2.83 14.92 -34.17
N TYR A 68 -2.61 15.59 -33.03
CA TYR A 68 -2.51 17.05 -32.94
C TYR A 68 -1.20 17.59 -33.51
N TYR A 69 -0.17 16.75 -33.63
CA TYR A 69 1.11 17.10 -34.24
C TYR A 69 1.18 16.82 -35.76
N ILE A 70 0.12 16.22 -36.34
CA ILE A 70 0.05 15.95 -37.79
C ILE A 70 0.07 17.23 -38.63
N PRO A 71 -0.76 18.26 -38.34
CA PRO A 71 -0.71 19.49 -39.11
C PRO A 71 0.51 20.33 -38.71
N PHE A 72 1.22 20.85 -39.70
CA PHE A 72 2.36 21.73 -39.50
C PHE A 72 2.27 22.94 -40.42
N ILE A 73 3.02 23.99 -40.10
CA ILE A 73 3.12 25.21 -40.92
C ILE A 73 4.44 25.16 -41.69
N ASP A 74 4.37 25.17 -43.02
CA ASP A 74 5.55 25.41 -43.85
C ASP A 74 5.91 26.90 -43.75
N LYS A 75 7.02 27.21 -43.07
CA LYS A 75 7.43 28.60 -42.79
C LYS A 75 7.87 29.33 -44.07
N GLU A 76 8.38 28.62 -45.07
CA GLU A 76 8.87 29.20 -46.32
C GLU A 76 7.70 29.45 -47.28
N LYS A 77 6.84 28.46 -47.48
CA LYS A 77 5.71 28.53 -48.42
C LYS A 77 4.46 29.14 -47.84
N LYS A 78 4.42 29.38 -46.52
CA LYS A 78 3.26 29.90 -45.77
C LYS A 78 1.98 29.13 -46.06
N CYS A 79 2.06 27.81 -45.92
CA CYS A 79 0.94 26.90 -46.15
C CYS A 79 0.84 25.87 -45.01
N LEU A 80 -0.36 25.28 -44.89
CA LEU A 80 -0.69 24.24 -43.94
C LEU A 80 -0.37 22.86 -44.55
N GLY A 81 0.62 22.18 -43.97
CA GLY A 81 1.05 20.85 -44.36
C GLY A 81 0.49 19.74 -43.48
N MET A 82 0.63 18.50 -43.95
CA MET A 82 0.24 17.29 -43.23
C MET A 82 1.42 16.31 -43.15
N ASP A 83 1.88 15.98 -41.95
CA ASP A 83 2.90 14.95 -41.75
C ASP A 83 2.31 13.55 -42.03
N LYS A 84 2.57 13.04 -43.24
CA LYS A 84 2.08 11.74 -43.71
C LYS A 84 2.68 10.58 -42.91
N LYS A 85 3.92 10.70 -42.42
CA LYS A 85 4.60 9.65 -41.66
C LYS A 85 3.97 9.54 -40.29
N LEU A 86 3.84 10.65 -39.58
CA LEU A 86 3.20 10.69 -38.26
C LEU A 86 1.73 10.27 -38.32
N ARG A 87 0.99 10.71 -39.35
CA ARG A 87 -0.39 10.27 -39.59
C ARG A 87 -0.50 8.74 -39.64
N ASN A 88 0.32 8.10 -40.48
CA ASN A 88 0.27 6.64 -40.64
C ASN A 88 0.63 5.93 -39.33
N VAL A 89 1.68 6.40 -38.63
CA VAL A 89 2.10 5.84 -37.33
C VAL A 89 0.99 5.99 -36.27
N ALA A 90 0.40 7.18 -36.13
CA ALA A 90 -0.66 7.44 -35.16
C ALA A 90 -1.89 6.56 -35.43
N LEU A 91 -2.29 6.39 -36.69
CA LEU A 91 -3.40 5.51 -37.08
C LEU A 91 -3.13 4.05 -36.71
N ILE A 92 -1.92 3.53 -36.95
CA ILE A 92 -1.55 2.15 -36.60
C ILE A 92 -1.58 1.94 -35.08
N LEU A 93 -0.91 2.82 -34.32
CA LEU A 93 -0.83 2.72 -32.86
C LEU A 93 -2.21 2.82 -32.22
N ARG A 94 -3.07 3.70 -32.74
CA ARG A 94 -4.43 3.88 -32.23
C ARG A 94 -5.34 2.69 -32.56
N SER A 95 -5.21 2.12 -33.75
CA SER A 95 -5.95 0.90 -34.14
C SER A 95 -5.60 -0.29 -33.24
N LEU A 96 -4.33 -0.44 -32.86
CA LEU A 96 -3.89 -1.52 -31.95
C LEU A 96 -4.56 -1.42 -30.57
N THR A 97 -4.66 -0.19 -30.02
CA THR A 97 -5.32 0.02 -28.73
C THR A 97 -6.84 -0.14 -28.83
N ASP A 98 -7.47 0.30 -29.93
CA ASP A 98 -8.90 0.10 -30.19
C ASP A 98 -9.31 -1.37 -30.22
N ILE A 99 -8.49 -2.25 -30.80
CA ILE A 99 -8.76 -3.71 -30.82
C ILE A 99 -8.91 -4.26 -29.40
N THR A 100 -8.04 -3.84 -28.48
CA THR A 100 -8.11 -4.33 -27.09
C THR A 100 -9.43 -3.93 -26.42
N PHE A 101 -9.92 -2.72 -26.70
CA PHE A 101 -11.19 -2.24 -26.17
C PHE A 101 -12.39 -2.91 -26.82
N LEU A 102 -12.36 -3.13 -28.14
CA LEU A 102 -13.42 -3.87 -28.83
C LEU A 102 -13.54 -5.30 -28.31
N VAL A 103 -12.41 -5.96 -28.04
CA VAL A 103 -12.39 -7.28 -27.39
C VAL A 103 -13.01 -7.21 -26.00
N HIS A 104 -12.68 -6.18 -25.20
CA HIS A 104 -13.28 -6.02 -23.87
C HIS A 104 -14.80 -5.81 -23.92
N ILE A 105 -15.27 -4.94 -24.81
CA ILE A 105 -16.72 -4.70 -25.01
C ILE A 105 -17.41 -5.98 -25.47
N GLY A 106 -16.81 -6.70 -26.43
CA GLY A 106 -17.31 -7.99 -26.92
C GLY A 106 -17.40 -9.03 -25.80
N TYR A 107 -16.41 -9.09 -24.91
CA TYR A 107 -16.43 -9.97 -23.74
C TYR A 107 -17.58 -9.62 -22.78
N GLN A 108 -17.80 -8.34 -22.48
CA GLN A 108 -18.92 -7.91 -21.62
C GLN A 108 -20.28 -8.32 -22.20
N ILE A 109 -20.48 -8.11 -23.51
CA ILE A 109 -21.69 -8.53 -24.23
C ILE A 109 -21.87 -10.05 -24.18
N TRP A 110 -20.80 -10.80 -24.47
CA TRP A 110 -20.83 -12.26 -24.46
C TRP A 110 -21.14 -12.81 -23.07
N GLU A 111 -20.53 -12.26 -22.02
CA GLU A 111 -20.76 -12.72 -20.64
C GLU A 111 -22.21 -12.46 -20.20
N ALA A 112 -22.74 -11.26 -20.46
CA ALA A 112 -24.14 -10.93 -20.18
C ALA A 112 -25.10 -11.83 -20.98
N GLY A 113 -24.80 -12.07 -22.26
CA GLY A 113 -25.57 -12.96 -23.13
C GLY A 113 -25.59 -14.39 -22.63
N ASN A 114 -24.43 -14.93 -22.24
CA ASN A 114 -24.29 -16.31 -21.75
C ASN A 114 -24.99 -16.51 -20.39
N LYS A 115 -24.92 -15.53 -19.48
CA LYS A 115 -25.67 -15.55 -18.21
C LYS A 115 -27.18 -15.57 -18.46
N THR A 116 -27.66 -14.66 -19.32
CA THR A 116 -29.08 -14.56 -19.69
C THR A 116 -29.57 -15.84 -20.35
N TYR A 117 -28.79 -16.38 -21.29
CA TYR A 117 -29.10 -17.59 -22.01
C TYR A 117 -29.28 -18.75 -21.03
N LYS A 118 -28.27 -19.06 -20.21
CA LYS A 118 -28.31 -20.16 -19.23
C LYS A 118 -29.51 -20.10 -18.30
N GLU A 119 -29.88 -18.90 -17.86
CA GLU A 119 -30.99 -18.71 -16.94
C GLU A 119 -32.37 -18.95 -17.61
N ILE A 120 -32.54 -18.50 -18.85
CA ILE A 120 -33.83 -18.60 -19.57
C ILE A 120 -34.02 -19.98 -20.17
N THR A 121 -33.02 -20.52 -20.87
CA THR A 121 -33.15 -21.83 -21.51
C THR A 121 -33.09 -22.97 -20.51
N ARG A 122 -32.53 -22.78 -19.30
CA ARG A 122 -32.37 -23.83 -18.27
C ARG A 122 -31.81 -25.15 -18.83
N GLY A 123 -30.91 -25.06 -19.81
CA GLY A 123 -30.32 -26.22 -20.50
C GLY A 123 -30.97 -26.62 -21.83
N LYS A 124 -32.00 -25.92 -22.31
CA LYS A 124 -32.55 -26.11 -23.67
C LYS A 124 -31.59 -25.58 -24.76
N THR A 125 -31.67 -26.18 -25.94
CA THR A 125 -30.83 -25.86 -27.12
C THR A 125 -31.30 -24.66 -27.94
N MET A 126 -32.57 -24.25 -27.84
CA MET A 126 -33.11 -23.10 -28.59
C MET A 126 -34.02 -22.21 -27.76
N LEU A 127 -33.94 -20.91 -28.04
CA LEU A 127 -34.80 -19.87 -27.48
C LEU A 127 -36.15 -19.86 -28.21
N LYS A 128 -37.27 -19.89 -27.47
CA LYS A 128 -38.60 -19.78 -28.08
C LYS A 128 -38.96 -18.32 -28.39
N ASN A 129 -39.83 -18.08 -29.37
CA ASN A 129 -40.24 -16.72 -29.76
C ASN A 129 -40.86 -15.91 -28.59
N ASN A 130 -41.60 -16.56 -27.69
CA ASN A 130 -42.16 -15.92 -26.50
C ASN A 130 -41.13 -15.62 -25.39
N GLU A 131 -39.90 -16.13 -25.51
CA GLU A 131 -38.80 -15.93 -24.56
C GLU A 131 -37.86 -14.78 -24.98
N ILE A 132 -38.03 -14.19 -26.18
CA ILE A 132 -37.18 -13.10 -26.72
C ILE A 132 -37.31 -11.81 -25.91
N ILE A 133 -38.53 -11.38 -25.59
CA ILE A 133 -38.76 -10.16 -24.80
C ILE A 133 -38.22 -10.31 -23.36
N PRO A 134 -38.49 -11.43 -22.65
CA PRO A 134 -37.83 -11.74 -21.38
C PRO A 134 -36.31 -11.76 -21.47
N PHE A 135 -35.75 -12.31 -22.55
CA PHE A 135 -34.31 -12.33 -22.80
C PHE A 135 -33.74 -10.92 -22.91
N ALA A 136 -34.30 -10.05 -23.74
CA ALA A 136 -33.82 -8.68 -23.89
C ALA A 136 -33.85 -7.90 -22.55
N LYS A 137 -34.94 -8.06 -21.77
CA LYS A 137 -35.07 -7.41 -20.46
C LYS A 137 -34.03 -7.89 -19.45
N LYS A 138 -33.79 -9.21 -19.37
CA LYS A 138 -32.77 -9.77 -18.47
C LYS A 138 -31.35 -9.45 -18.93
N PHE A 139 -31.08 -9.54 -20.23
CA PHE A 139 -29.80 -9.15 -20.83
C PHE A 139 -29.45 -7.71 -20.49
N ALA A 140 -30.40 -6.78 -20.67
CA ALA A 140 -30.22 -5.38 -20.30
C ALA A 140 -29.97 -5.19 -18.80
N GLY A 141 -30.58 -6.02 -17.94
CA GLY A 141 -30.36 -6.01 -16.50
C GLY A 141 -28.98 -6.54 -16.07
N TYR A 142 -28.38 -7.44 -16.85
CA TYR A 142 -27.04 -7.96 -16.59
C TYR A 142 -25.91 -7.05 -17.07
N LEU A 143 -26.20 -6.10 -17.97
CA LEU A 143 -25.22 -5.18 -18.50
C LEU A 143 -25.05 -3.96 -17.58
N SER A 144 -23.80 -3.63 -17.24
CA SER A 144 -23.50 -2.38 -16.55
C SER A 144 -23.54 -1.22 -17.56
N TRP A 145 -24.73 -0.65 -17.80
CA TRP A 145 -24.97 0.37 -18.83
C TRP A 145 -24.02 1.56 -18.75
N LEU A 146 -23.69 2.04 -17.55
CA LEU A 146 -22.76 3.15 -17.38
C LEU A 146 -21.34 2.79 -17.85
N SER A 147 -20.84 1.60 -17.49
CA SER A 147 -19.53 1.11 -17.94
C SER A 147 -19.52 0.89 -19.45
N PHE A 148 -20.55 0.21 -19.95
CA PHE A 148 -20.68 -0.13 -21.36
C PHE A 148 -20.76 1.10 -22.26
N LEU A 149 -21.59 2.09 -21.90
CA LEU A 149 -21.71 3.33 -22.67
C LEU A 149 -20.42 4.14 -22.64
N THR A 150 -19.75 4.18 -21.49
CA THR A 150 -18.42 4.82 -21.37
C THR A 150 -17.40 4.15 -22.28
N ASP A 151 -17.34 2.81 -22.27
CA ASP A 151 -16.44 2.03 -23.11
C ASP A 151 -16.71 2.31 -24.61
N LEU A 152 -17.99 2.33 -25.01
CA LEU A 152 -18.40 2.62 -26.38
C LEU A 152 -18.01 4.03 -26.82
N LEU A 153 -18.30 5.04 -25.99
CA LEU A 153 -17.95 6.44 -26.28
C LEU A 153 -16.44 6.64 -26.34
N ALA A 154 -15.67 6.01 -25.45
CA ALA A 154 -14.21 6.14 -25.41
C ALA A 154 -13.52 5.57 -26.66
N VAL A 155 -14.08 4.51 -27.26
CA VAL A 155 -13.52 3.83 -28.45
C VAL A 155 -13.74 4.63 -29.75
N LEU A 156 -14.65 5.60 -29.77
CA LEU A 156 -14.92 6.38 -30.98
C LEU A 156 -13.63 7.02 -31.54
N PRO A 157 -13.34 6.84 -32.85
CA PRO A 157 -12.13 7.32 -33.48
C PRO A 157 -12.23 8.82 -33.85
N MET A 158 -12.65 9.65 -32.89
CA MET A 158 -12.88 11.07 -33.12
C MET A 158 -11.60 11.82 -33.53
N PRO A 159 -10.44 11.71 -32.84
CA PRO A 159 -9.21 12.38 -33.30
C PRO A 159 -8.79 11.99 -34.72
N GLN A 160 -8.94 10.70 -35.06
CA GLN A 160 -8.63 10.18 -36.39
C GLN A 160 -9.48 10.86 -37.47
N ILE A 161 -10.80 10.88 -37.30
CA ILE A 161 -11.72 11.44 -38.29
C ILE A 161 -11.61 12.97 -38.33
N LEU A 162 -11.65 13.62 -37.17
CA LEU A 162 -11.69 15.08 -37.06
C LEU A 162 -10.39 15.70 -37.58
N VAL A 163 -9.22 15.21 -37.17
CA VAL A 163 -7.94 15.84 -37.56
C VAL A 163 -7.46 15.39 -38.94
N VAL A 164 -7.57 14.10 -39.28
CA VAL A 164 -7.00 13.61 -40.55
C VAL A 164 -7.94 13.90 -41.73
N VAL A 165 -9.26 13.81 -41.53
CA VAL A 165 -10.22 13.93 -42.62
C VAL A 165 -10.86 15.31 -42.67
N LEU A 166 -11.41 15.79 -41.56
CA LEU A 166 -12.22 17.01 -41.57
C LEU A 166 -11.38 18.29 -41.52
N PHE A 167 -10.36 18.36 -40.67
CA PHE A 167 -9.54 19.57 -40.47
C PHE A 167 -8.93 20.15 -41.76
N PHE A 168 -8.49 19.27 -42.67
CA PHE A 168 -7.92 19.64 -43.97
C PHE A 168 -8.97 19.89 -45.07
N LYS A 169 -10.24 19.57 -44.82
CA LYS A 169 -11.36 19.79 -45.77
C LYS A 169 -12.19 21.04 -45.47
N ILE A 170 -12.11 21.59 -44.26
CA ILE A 170 -12.87 22.79 -43.87
C ILE A 170 -12.42 23.98 -44.73
N LYS A 171 -13.38 24.59 -45.46
CA LYS A 171 -13.21 25.77 -46.32
C LYS A 171 -14.47 26.63 -46.23
N GLY A 172 -14.44 27.85 -46.77
CA GLY A 172 -15.62 28.73 -46.89
C GLY A 172 -15.77 29.75 -45.76
N GLU A 173 -16.89 30.46 -45.74
CA GLU A 173 -17.15 31.59 -44.83
C GLU A 173 -17.26 31.17 -43.35
N GLU A 174 -17.74 29.96 -43.09
CA GLU A 174 -17.87 29.40 -41.73
C GLU A 174 -16.62 28.66 -41.24
N TYR A 175 -15.44 28.93 -41.83
CA TYR A 175 -14.18 28.22 -41.54
C TYR A 175 -13.84 28.21 -40.04
N LEU A 176 -13.97 29.36 -39.38
CA LEU A 176 -13.65 29.52 -37.96
C LEU A 176 -14.66 28.80 -37.05
N GLU A 177 -15.96 28.86 -37.38
CA GLU A 177 -17.00 28.19 -36.60
C GLU A 177 -16.89 26.67 -36.67
N HIS A 178 -16.66 26.12 -37.87
CA HIS A 178 -16.42 24.68 -38.04
C HIS A 178 -15.22 24.18 -37.24
N ARG A 179 -14.14 24.97 -37.14
CA ARG A 179 -12.95 24.60 -36.34
C ARG A 179 -13.20 24.68 -34.84
N LYS A 180 -14.00 25.63 -34.37
CA LYS A 180 -14.44 25.69 -32.95
C LYS A 180 -15.26 24.45 -32.59
N VAL A 181 -16.22 24.06 -33.43
CA VAL A 181 -17.03 22.85 -33.24
C VAL A 181 -16.16 21.59 -33.25
N LEU A 182 -15.20 21.50 -34.18
CA LEU A 182 -14.22 20.42 -34.22
C LEU A 182 -13.43 20.31 -32.91
N ASN A 183 -12.94 21.43 -32.36
CA ASN A 183 -12.21 21.47 -31.10
C ASN A 183 -13.08 21.04 -29.91
N LEU A 184 -14.35 21.44 -29.89
CA LEU A 184 -15.31 21.00 -28.88
C LEU A 184 -15.45 19.48 -28.88
N PHE A 185 -15.59 18.86 -30.07
CA PHE A 185 -15.65 17.40 -30.17
C PHE A 185 -14.34 16.73 -29.72
N LEU A 186 -13.18 17.26 -30.13
CA LEU A 186 -11.88 16.74 -29.68
C LEU A 186 -11.71 16.78 -28.16
N LEU A 187 -12.06 17.90 -27.51
CA LEU A 187 -11.99 18.06 -26.07
C LEU A 187 -13.00 17.15 -25.36
N SER A 188 -14.25 17.11 -25.86
CA SER A 188 -15.32 16.29 -25.29
C SER A 188 -14.96 14.79 -25.25
N GLN A 189 -14.19 14.31 -26.24
CA GLN A 189 -13.77 12.92 -26.34
C GLN A 189 -12.82 12.49 -25.21
N TYR A 190 -12.11 13.42 -24.56
CA TYR A 190 -11.28 13.08 -23.39
C TYR A 190 -12.11 12.73 -22.16
N LEU A 191 -13.34 13.25 -22.02
CA LEU A 191 -14.21 12.95 -20.88
C LEU A 191 -14.51 11.45 -20.73
N PRO A 192 -15.06 10.73 -21.74
CA PRO A 192 -15.31 9.30 -21.60
C PRO A 192 -14.02 8.49 -21.41
N ARG A 193 -12.90 8.92 -22.01
CA ARG A 193 -11.61 8.24 -21.86
C ARG A 193 -11.04 8.36 -20.45
N ILE A 194 -11.09 9.56 -19.86
CA ILE A 194 -10.68 9.79 -18.46
C ILE A 194 -11.62 9.05 -17.51
N PHE A 195 -12.93 9.13 -17.74
CA PHE A 195 -13.91 8.43 -16.90
C PHE A 195 -13.69 6.92 -16.91
N ARG A 196 -13.37 6.35 -18.08
CA ARG A 196 -12.97 4.95 -18.22
C ARG A 196 -11.74 4.60 -17.38
N ILE A 197 -10.68 5.40 -17.45
CA ILE A 197 -9.46 5.20 -16.65
C ILE A 197 -9.79 5.18 -15.15
N ILE A 198 -10.64 6.10 -14.69
CA ILE A 198 -11.08 6.17 -13.29
C ILE A 198 -11.86 4.90 -12.91
N LEU A 199 -12.78 4.45 -13.76
CA LEU A 199 -13.58 3.25 -13.52
C LEU A 199 -12.70 1.99 -13.46
N SER A 200 -11.79 1.82 -14.42
CA SER A 200 -10.91 0.65 -14.50
C SER A 200 -9.85 0.64 -13.39
N SER A 201 -9.35 1.81 -12.96
CA SER A 201 -8.33 1.92 -11.91
C SER A 201 -8.87 1.69 -10.49
N LYS A 202 -10.19 1.65 -10.29
CA LYS A 202 -10.83 1.43 -8.97
C LYS A 202 -10.45 0.10 -8.33
N LYS A 203 -10.14 -0.93 -9.14
CA LYS A 203 -9.62 -2.22 -8.64
C LYS A 203 -8.11 -2.16 -8.36
N LEU A 204 -7.33 -1.57 -9.28
CA LEU A 204 -5.87 -1.46 -9.17
C LEU A 204 -5.43 -0.63 -7.96
N THR A 205 -6.14 0.45 -7.66
CA THR A 205 -5.86 1.35 -6.53
C THR A 205 -6.18 0.74 -5.16
N LYS A 206 -6.91 -0.39 -5.11
CA LYS A 206 -7.13 -1.17 -3.87
C LYS A 206 -5.94 -2.06 -3.50
N THR A 207 -5.08 -2.40 -4.46
CA THR A 207 -3.96 -3.34 -4.27
C THR A 207 -2.80 -2.74 -3.47
N GLY A 208 -2.68 -1.42 -3.38
CA GLY A 208 -1.66 -0.78 -2.54
C GLY A 208 -1.67 0.75 -2.61
N LYS A 209 -1.48 1.42 -1.46
CA LYS A 209 -1.49 2.89 -1.37
C LYS A 209 -0.37 3.56 -2.20
N TRP A 210 0.78 2.92 -2.35
CA TRP A 210 1.89 3.42 -3.19
C TRP A 210 1.57 3.35 -4.68
N VAL A 211 0.90 2.28 -5.12
CA VAL A 211 0.42 2.13 -6.50
C VAL A 211 -0.54 3.27 -6.85
N LYS A 212 -1.42 3.66 -5.91
CA LYS A 212 -2.30 4.81 -6.08
C LYS A 212 -1.52 6.13 -6.25
N ALA A 213 -0.49 6.36 -5.43
CA ALA A 213 0.33 7.58 -5.53
C ALA A 213 1.06 7.68 -6.89
N ILE A 214 1.70 6.60 -7.33
CA ILE A 214 2.36 6.55 -8.65
C ILE A 214 1.35 6.73 -9.78
N PHE A 215 0.22 6.04 -9.71
CA PHE A 215 -0.82 6.13 -10.72
C PHE A 215 -1.34 7.57 -10.85
N ASN A 216 -1.60 8.25 -9.73
CA ASN A 216 -2.03 9.64 -9.73
C ASN A 216 -0.96 10.58 -10.32
N PHE A 217 0.32 10.40 -9.97
CA PHE A 217 1.42 11.16 -10.59
C PHE A 217 1.51 10.90 -12.10
N PHE A 218 1.32 9.66 -12.53
CA PHE A 218 1.31 9.34 -13.95
C PHE A 218 0.19 10.07 -14.71
N LEU A 219 -1.04 10.13 -14.15
CA LEU A 219 -2.13 10.89 -14.75
C LEU A 219 -1.83 12.39 -14.89
N TYR A 220 -1.10 12.96 -13.93
CA TYR A 220 -0.61 14.35 -14.00
C TYR A 220 0.33 14.58 -15.19
N ILE A 221 1.23 13.63 -15.44
CA ILE A 221 2.16 13.68 -16.58
C ILE A 221 1.40 13.55 -17.91
N ILE A 222 0.41 12.65 -17.99
CA ILE A 222 -0.45 12.56 -19.19
C ILE A 222 -1.19 13.87 -19.43
N ALA A 223 -1.80 14.47 -18.39
CA ALA A 223 -2.53 15.72 -18.53
C ALA A 223 -1.64 16.84 -19.08
N SER A 224 -0.40 16.92 -18.59
CA SER A 224 0.62 17.86 -19.10
C SER A 224 0.92 17.63 -20.59
N HIS A 225 1.06 16.37 -21.00
CA HIS A 225 1.28 15.98 -22.39
C HIS A 225 0.11 16.34 -23.31
N VAL A 226 -1.12 16.07 -22.88
CA VAL A 226 -2.34 16.41 -23.62
C VAL A 226 -2.46 17.93 -23.79
N LEU A 227 -2.26 18.72 -22.72
CA LEU A 227 -2.29 20.18 -22.77
C LEU A 227 -1.24 20.77 -23.71
N GLY A 228 -0.02 20.24 -23.67
CA GLY A 228 1.04 20.63 -24.59
C GLY A 228 0.68 20.40 -26.05
N ALA A 229 0.08 19.27 -26.37
CA ALA A 229 -0.33 18.95 -27.74
C ALA A 229 -1.52 19.80 -28.22
N PHE A 230 -2.48 20.09 -27.34
CA PHE A 230 -3.53 21.06 -27.66
C PHE A 230 -2.97 22.45 -27.92
N TRP A 231 -2.01 22.89 -27.11
CA TRP A 231 -1.33 24.16 -27.34
C TRP A 231 -0.68 24.20 -28.72
N TYR A 232 0.10 23.17 -29.09
CA TYR A 232 0.68 23.05 -30.44
C TYR A 232 -0.38 23.16 -31.54
N PHE A 233 -1.44 22.35 -31.45
CA PHE A 233 -2.48 22.30 -32.47
C PHE A 233 -3.27 23.61 -32.55
N PHE A 234 -3.51 24.25 -31.42
CA PHE A 234 -4.14 25.57 -31.36
C PHE A 234 -3.21 26.67 -31.89
N SER A 235 -1.88 26.54 -31.77
CA SER A 235 -0.95 27.45 -32.44
C SER A 235 -1.09 27.38 -33.96
N VAL A 236 -1.11 26.16 -34.52
CA VAL A 236 -1.36 25.95 -35.96
C VAL A 236 -2.72 26.51 -36.39
N GLN A 237 -3.76 26.33 -35.57
CA GLN A 237 -5.07 26.93 -35.83
C GLN A 237 -5.07 28.44 -35.73
N ARG A 238 -4.31 29.02 -34.80
CA ARG A 238 -4.22 30.46 -34.61
C ARG A 238 -3.56 31.14 -35.81
N GLU A 239 -2.48 30.55 -36.32
CA GLU A 239 -1.83 30.99 -37.56
C GLU A 239 -2.77 30.94 -38.75
N THR A 240 -3.41 29.79 -38.98
CA THR A 240 -4.36 29.64 -40.09
C THR A 240 -5.62 30.51 -39.94
N SER A 241 -6.00 30.89 -38.71
CA SER A 241 -7.06 31.87 -38.47
C SER A 241 -6.64 33.27 -38.89
N CYS A 242 -5.39 33.66 -38.63
CA CYS A 242 -4.85 34.94 -39.12
C CYS A 242 -4.88 34.98 -40.65
N TRP A 243 -4.37 33.93 -41.32
CA TRP A 243 -4.39 33.86 -42.78
C TRP A 243 -5.82 33.98 -43.33
N HIS A 244 -6.81 33.40 -42.65
CA HIS A 244 -8.19 33.39 -43.14
C HIS A 244 -8.81 34.78 -43.00
N GLN A 245 -8.56 35.44 -41.88
CA GLN A 245 -8.92 36.82 -41.66
C GLN A 245 -8.21 37.77 -42.64
N ALA A 246 -6.96 37.48 -43.03
CA ALA A 246 -6.26 38.26 -44.04
C ALA A 246 -6.93 38.10 -45.42
N CYS A 247 -7.23 36.87 -45.84
CA CYS A 247 -7.87 36.58 -47.13
C CYS A 247 -9.29 37.13 -47.25
N THR A 248 -10.10 37.10 -46.19
CA THR A 248 -11.47 37.65 -46.19
C THR A 248 -11.51 39.16 -46.44
N ASN A 249 -10.42 39.86 -46.11
CA ASN A 249 -10.26 41.29 -46.39
C ASN A 249 -9.75 41.59 -47.82
N THR A 250 -9.59 40.57 -48.67
CA THR A 250 -9.13 40.73 -50.06
C THR A 250 -10.27 40.56 -51.07
N THR A 251 -10.12 41.18 -52.25
CA THR A 251 -11.07 41.04 -53.36
C THR A 251 -11.00 39.67 -54.05
N ASP A 252 -9.89 38.94 -53.92
CA ASP A 252 -9.68 37.60 -54.48
C ASP A 252 -9.56 36.56 -53.35
N TYR A 253 -10.67 36.36 -52.63
CA TYR A 253 -10.75 35.38 -51.55
C TYR A 253 -10.41 33.96 -52.03
N THR A 254 -10.93 33.56 -53.19
CA THR A 254 -10.74 32.21 -53.74
C THR A 254 -9.28 31.95 -54.12
N GLY A 255 -8.62 32.92 -54.76
CA GLY A 255 -7.19 32.84 -55.07
C GLY A 255 -6.34 32.81 -53.80
N CYS A 256 -6.64 33.64 -52.80
CA CYS A 256 -5.93 33.66 -51.52
C CYS A 256 -6.07 32.33 -50.75
N MET A 257 -7.29 31.79 -50.67
CA MET A 257 -7.55 30.49 -50.03
C MET A 257 -7.01 29.30 -50.83
N SER A 258 -6.70 29.45 -52.12
CA SER A 258 -6.14 28.36 -52.92
C SER A 258 -4.69 28.01 -52.54
N THR A 259 -3.97 28.93 -51.89
CA THR A 259 -2.58 28.72 -51.43
C THR A 259 -2.47 28.31 -49.96
N PHE A 260 -3.59 28.06 -49.29
CA PHE A 260 -3.63 27.73 -47.87
C PHE A 260 -3.04 26.38 -47.50
N TYR A 261 -3.21 25.39 -48.37
CA TYR A 261 -2.77 24.03 -48.16
C TYR A 261 -1.51 23.77 -48.99
N CYS A 262 -0.56 23.03 -48.41
CA CYS A 262 0.67 22.66 -49.11
C CYS A 262 0.35 21.57 -50.14
N ASP A 263 -0.17 22.00 -51.28
CA ASP A 263 -0.44 21.17 -52.45
C ASP A 263 0.78 21.23 -53.41
N ASP A 264 0.83 20.42 -54.46
CA ASP A 264 1.93 20.45 -55.46
C ASP A 264 1.98 21.77 -56.28
N ARG A 265 1.07 22.71 -56.04
CA ARG A 265 1.10 24.06 -56.62
C ARG A 265 2.00 24.96 -55.79
N SER A 266 2.95 25.64 -56.44
CA SER A 266 3.83 26.59 -55.76
C SER A 266 3.04 27.82 -55.27
N THR A 267 3.19 28.14 -53.98
CA THR A 267 2.74 29.44 -53.46
C THR A 267 3.53 30.54 -54.16
N THR A 268 2.83 31.49 -54.78
CA THR A 268 3.49 32.62 -55.45
C THR A 268 4.17 33.51 -54.40
N LEU A 269 5.34 34.08 -54.72
CA LEU A 269 6.08 35.01 -53.86
C LEU A 269 5.19 36.14 -53.30
N ARG A 270 4.24 36.64 -54.11
CA ARG A 270 3.26 37.66 -53.71
C ARG A 270 2.41 37.22 -52.51
N ASN A 271 1.94 35.97 -52.47
CA ASN A 271 1.12 35.46 -51.37
C ASN A 271 1.97 35.23 -50.11
N ILE A 272 3.22 34.81 -50.27
CA ILE A 272 4.17 34.67 -49.16
C ILE A 272 4.41 36.04 -48.50
N THR A 273 4.73 37.07 -49.29
CA THR A 273 4.92 38.44 -48.78
C THR A 273 3.64 38.97 -48.10
N PHE A 274 2.47 38.74 -48.71
CA PHE A 274 1.19 39.13 -48.13
C PHE A 274 0.95 38.54 -46.73
N PHE A 275 1.18 37.23 -46.55
CA PHE A 275 1.03 36.60 -45.24
C PHE A 275 2.12 37.05 -44.25
N ASN A 276 3.35 37.31 -44.69
CA ASN A 276 4.39 37.88 -43.82
C ASN A 276 4.02 39.28 -43.30
N GLU A 277 3.44 40.14 -44.14
CA GLU A 277 3.03 41.49 -43.75
C GLU A 277 1.83 41.48 -42.78
N ARG A 278 0.87 40.56 -42.97
CA ARG A 278 -0.38 40.54 -42.21
C ARG A 278 -0.36 39.61 -40.99
N CYS A 279 0.39 38.51 -41.09
CA CYS A 279 0.46 37.41 -40.13
C CYS A 279 1.91 37.03 -39.82
N GLY A 280 2.85 37.97 -39.99
CA GLY A 280 4.21 37.78 -39.52
C GLY A 280 4.24 37.56 -38.01
N VAL A 281 5.24 36.81 -37.55
CA VAL A 281 5.48 36.51 -36.13
C VAL A 281 6.77 37.14 -35.60
N GLU A 282 7.58 37.73 -36.49
CA GLU A 282 8.86 38.38 -36.16
C GLU A 282 8.86 39.82 -36.63
N PHE A 283 9.18 40.74 -35.71
CA PHE A 283 9.32 42.17 -36.00
C PHE A 283 10.53 42.75 -35.26
N PRO A 284 11.30 43.64 -35.90
CA PRO A 284 12.52 44.19 -35.30
C PRO A 284 12.22 45.15 -34.14
N GLY A 285 12.82 44.92 -32.97
CA GLY A 285 12.73 45.78 -31.78
C GLY A 285 11.52 45.48 -30.89
N ASP A 286 10.97 46.51 -30.22
CA ASP A 286 9.81 46.41 -29.31
C ASP A 286 8.45 46.42 -30.05
N THR A 287 8.44 46.36 -31.38
CA THR A 287 7.20 46.36 -32.17
C THR A 287 6.47 45.03 -32.05
N LYS A 288 5.16 45.12 -31.77
CA LYS A 288 4.28 43.95 -31.66
C LYS A 288 3.93 43.38 -33.04
N PRO A 289 3.68 42.06 -33.15
CA PRO A 289 3.19 41.48 -34.39
C PRO A 289 1.83 42.09 -34.80
N PRO A 290 1.54 42.16 -36.12
CA PRO A 290 0.32 42.74 -36.68
C PRO A 290 -0.92 41.96 -36.23
N PHE A 291 -0.73 40.68 -35.94
CA PHE A 291 -1.74 39.82 -35.35
C PHE A 291 -1.31 39.41 -33.94
N ASN A 292 -2.22 39.53 -32.98
CA ASN A 292 -1.93 39.13 -31.60
C ASN A 292 -2.12 37.61 -31.44
N TYR A 293 -1.01 36.90 -31.35
CA TYR A 293 -0.95 35.45 -31.15
C TYR A 293 -1.09 35.01 -29.69
N GLY A 294 -0.94 35.94 -28.73
CA GLY A 294 -1.00 35.64 -27.30
C GLY A 294 -0.08 34.48 -26.90
N ILE A 295 -0.62 33.52 -26.15
CA ILE A 295 0.14 32.36 -25.63
C ILE A 295 0.68 31.42 -26.72
N PHE A 296 0.25 31.57 -27.98
CA PHE A 296 0.67 30.72 -29.10
C PHE A 296 1.91 31.25 -29.82
N LEU A 297 2.34 32.49 -29.54
CA LEU A 297 3.42 33.16 -30.25
C LEU A 297 4.73 32.34 -30.22
N ASP A 298 5.14 31.87 -29.04
CA ASP A 298 6.39 31.09 -28.84
C ASP A 298 6.44 29.82 -29.72
N SER A 299 5.28 29.24 -30.03
CA SER A 299 5.19 28.03 -30.88
C SER A 299 5.41 28.36 -32.36
N LEU A 300 5.07 29.58 -32.78
CA LEU A 300 5.01 30.02 -34.18
C LEU A 300 6.28 30.74 -34.66
N GLN A 301 7.06 31.33 -33.75
CA GLN A 301 8.35 31.98 -34.06
C GLN A 301 9.30 31.05 -34.85
N ASN A 302 10.36 31.58 -35.48
CA ASN A 302 11.24 30.76 -36.33
C ASN A 302 11.92 29.61 -35.56
N ASP A 303 12.25 29.81 -34.28
CA ASP A 303 12.75 28.75 -33.38
C ASP A 303 11.62 27.92 -32.72
N GLY A 304 10.38 28.30 -32.97
CA GLY A 304 9.17 27.61 -32.53
C GLY A 304 8.94 26.28 -33.27
N ASN A 305 8.04 25.47 -32.72
CA ASN A 305 7.92 24.07 -33.08
C ASN A 305 6.86 23.71 -34.13
N THR A 306 6.03 24.66 -34.59
CA THR A 306 4.99 24.40 -35.61
C THR A 306 5.52 24.13 -37.02
N GLY A 307 6.82 24.37 -37.27
CA GLY A 307 7.47 24.13 -38.55
C GLY A 307 7.55 22.65 -38.96
N ASP A 308 8.07 22.39 -40.16
CA ASP A 308 8.44 21.03 -40.58
C ASP A 308 9.76 20.59 -39.92
N ILE A 309 9.69 20.36 -38.61
CA ILE A 309 10.80 19.85 -37.79
C ILE A 309 10.54 18.41 -37.33
N ASP A 310 11.58 17.74 -36.86
CA ASP A 310 11.49 16.39 -36.32
C ASP A 310 10.47 16.26 -35.19
N PHE A 311 9.65 15.21 -35.27
CA PHE A 311 8.56 14.93 -34.32
C PHE A 311 9.00 14.91 -32.84
N PRO A 312 10.13 14.28 -32.43
CA PRO A 312 10.57 14.31 -31.04
C PRO A 312 10.77 15.73 -30.48
N SER A 313 11.28 16.65 -31.30
CA SER A 313 11.44 18.05 -30.92
C SER A 313 10.08 18.74 -30.72
N LYS A 314 9.14 18.51 -31.64
CA LYS A 314 7.74 19.00 -31.51
C LYS A 314 7.10 18.55 -30.20
N LEU A 315 7.24 17.25 -29.92
CA LEU A 315 6.69 16.57 -28.76
C LEU A 315 7.30 17.10 -27.45
N CYS A 316 8.63 17.08 -27.33
CA CYS A 316 9.32 17.47 -26.10
C CYS A 316 9.09 18.95 -25.77
N PHE A 317 9.16 19.84 -26.76
CA PHE A 317 8.95 21.27 -26.54
C PHE A 317 7.52 21.58 -26.08
N SER A 318 6.53 20.97 -26.74
CA SER A 318 5.11 21.11 -26.37
C SER A 318 4.80 20.49 -25.02
N PHE A 319 5.35 19.30 -24.74
CA PHE A 319 5.21 18.64 -23.44
C PHE A 319 5.78 19.50 -22.31
N TRP A 320 6.97 20.08 -22.51
CA TRP A 320 7.56 21.00 -21.56
C TRP A 320 6.68 22.23 -21.31
N TRP A 321 6.15 22.84 -22.38
CA TRP A 321 5.21 23.96 -22.24
C TRP A 321 3.97 23.57 -21.42
N GLY A 322 3.38 22.41 -21.70
CA GLY A 322 2.22 21.90 -20.98
C GLY A 322 2.52 21.63 -19.50
N LEU A 323 3.63 20.94 -19.21
CA LEU A 323 4.07 20.62 -17.86
C LEU A 323 4.37 21.89 -17.05
N ARG A 324 5.08 22.86 -17.63
CA ARG A 324 5.42 24.14 -16.99
C ARG A 324 4.16 24.89 -16.58
N ASN A 325 3.19 25.04 -17.49
CA ASN A 325 1.98 25.81 -17.22
C ASN A 325 1.00 25.07 -16.30
N LEU A 326 0.88 23.75 -16.39
CA LEU A 326 0.06 22.98 -15.45
C LEU A 326 0.63 23.07 -14.02
N SER A 327 1.96 22.97 -13.88
CA SER A 327 2.65 22.99 -12.58
C SER A 327 2.68 24.36 -11.92
N ASN A 328 2.58 25.43 -12.72
CA ASN A 328 2.54 26.81 -12.23
C ASN A 328 1.14 27.45 -12.35
N PHE A 329 0.10 26.62 -12.49
CA PHE A 329 -1.31 27.03 -12.53
C PHE A 329 -1.64 28.09 -13.60
N GLY A 330 -0.87 28.12 -14.70
CA GLY A 330 -1.03 29.08 -15.78
C GLY A 330 -0.70 30.53 -15.42
N THR A 331 -0.06 30.81 -14.29
CA THR A 331 0.20 32.19 -13.81
C THR A 331 1.09 33.01 -14.75
N ASN A 332 1.92 32.36 -15.57
CA ASN A 332 2.80 33.03 -16.53
C ASN A 332 2.17 33.14 -17.94
N LEU A 333 0.89 32.79 -18.11
CA LEU A 333 0.21 32.88 -19.40
C LEU A 333 -0.26 34.31 -19.68
N THR A 334 0.25 34.90 -20.74
CA THR A 334 -0.14 36.23 -21.24
C THR A 334 -1.08 36.07 -22.45
N THR A 335 -2.38 36.16 -22.21
CA THR A 335 -3.39 35.93 -23.25
C THR A 335 -3.68 37.17 -24.09
N SER A 336 -4.17 36.96 -25.32
CA SER A 336 -4.81 38.01 -26.11
C SER A 336 -6.28 38.22 -25.72
N ASN A 337 -6.98 39.12 -26.41
CA ASN A 337 -8.43 39.29 -26.28
C ASN A 337 -9.24 38.16 -26.98
N TYR A 338 -8.58 37.12 -27.49
CA TYR A 338 -9.25 35.99 -28.12
C TYR A 338 -9.96 35.11 -27.08
N VAL A 339 -11.28 35.01 -27.19
CA VAL A 339 -12.13 34.34 -26.19
C VAL A 339 -11.74 32.88 -25.95
N TRP A 340 -11.47 32.10 -27.01
CA TRP A 340 -11.13 30.68 -26.87
C TRP A 340 -9.76 30.43 -26.26
N GLU A 341 -8.80 31.33 -26.48
CA GLU A 341 -7.52 31.30 -25.80
C GLU A 341 -7.69 31.52 -24.29
N ASN A 342 -8.52 32.50 -23.91
CA ASN A 342 -8.82 32.76 -22.51
C ASN A 342 -9.51 31.56 -21.85
N PHE A 343 -10.48 30.90 -22.52
CA PHE A 343 -11.07 29.67 -22.01
C PHE A 343 -10.04 28.54 -21.83
N PHE A 344 -9.12 28.39 -22.79
CA PHE A 344 -8.05 27.39 -22.68
C PHE A 344 -7.11 27.68 -21.50
N ALA A 345 -6.71 28.93 -21.30
CA ALA A 345 -5.90 29.36 -20.15
C ALA A 345 -6.63 29.11 -18.81
N ILE A 346 -7.92 29.44 -18.72
CA ILE A 346 -8.76 29.17 -17.53
C ILE A 346 -8.80 27.66 -17.23
N ILE A 347 -8.98 26.82 -18.24
CA ILE A 347 -8.96 25.35 -18.08
C ILE A 347 -7.61 24.87 -17.55
N ILE A 348 -6.48 25.41 -18.07
CA ILE A 348 -5.14 25.08 -17.57
C ILE A 348 -5.01 25.45 -16.10
N SER A 349 -5.44 26.66 -15.70
CA SER A 349 -5.35 27.12 -14.31
C SER A 349 -6.19 26.26 -13.36
N ILE A 350 -7.47 26.03 -13.67
CA ILE A 350 -8.36 25.22 -12.83
C ILE A 350 -7.84 23.79 -12.71
N THR A 351 -7.48 23.18 -13.84
CA THR A 351 -6.99 21.80 -13.87
C THR A 351 -5.66 21.66 -13.12
N GLY A 352 -4.76 22.63 -13.27
CA GLY A 352 -3.47 22.69 -12.57
C GLY A 352 -3.65 22.71 -11.05
N VAL A 353 -4.49 23.61 -10.54
CA VAL A 353 -4.77 23.71 -9.10
C VAL A 353 -5.38 22.41 -8.56
N LEU A 354 -6.42 21.89 -9.22
CA LEU A 354 -7.10 20.67 -8.77
C LEU A 354 -6.16 19.47 -8.73
N LEU A 355 -5.40 19.24 -9.80
CA LEU A 355 -4.49 18.09 -9.89
C LEU A 355 -3.32 18.23 -8.90
N PHE A 356 -2.79 19.43 -8.70
CA PHE A 356 -1.66 19.65 -7.79
C PHE A 356 -2.07 19.47 -6.32
N VAL A 357 -3.20 20.03 -5.90
CA VAL A 357 -3.76 19.82 -4.55
C VAL A 357 -4.04 18.33 -4.33
N TYR A 358 -4.64 17.66 -5.32
CA TYR A 358 -4.89 16.23 -5.26
C TYR A 358 -3.59 15.41 -5.13
N LEU A 359 -2.53 15.79 -5.84
CA LEU A 359 -1.24 15.12 -5.75
C LEU A 359 -0.60 15.29 -4.36
N ILE A 360 -0.57 16.52 -3.84
CA ILE A 360 -0.07 16.82 -2.49
C ILE A 360 -0.82 16.01 -1.44
N GLY A 361 -2.16 16.01 -1.48
CA GLY A 361 -2.97 15.28 -0.51
C GLY A 361 -2.68 13.78 -0.49
N ASN A 362 -2.48 13.17 -1.66
CA ASN A 362 -2.14 11.74 -1.75
C ASN A 362 -0.70 11.44 -1.28
N VAL A 363 0.27 12.28 -1.64
CA VAL A 363 1.67 12.12 -1.19
C VAL A 363 1.78 12.32 0.31
N GLN A 364 1.11 13.33 0.87
CA GLN A 364 1.07 13.58 2.32
C GLN A 364 0.47 12.40 3.08
N THR A 365 -0.64 11.85 2.61
CA THR A 365 -1.26 10.66 3.22
C THR A 365 -0.29 9.46 3.22
N PHE A 366 0.45 9.27 2.13
CA PHE A 366 1.45 8.19 2.03
C PHE A 366 2.62 8.39 2.99
N ILE A 367 3.17 9.61 3.06
CA ILE A 367 4.27 9.95 3.96
C ILE A 367 3.82 9.79 5.41
N GLN A 368 2.62 10.27 5.77
CA GLN A 368 2.05 10.12 7.11
C GLN A 368 1.90 8.65 7.51
N LEU A 369 1.40 7.78 6.64
CA LEU A 369 1.24 6.36 6.98
C LEU A 369 2.58 5.62 7.17
N THR A 370 3.57 5.98 6.37
CA THR A 370 4.90 5.37 6.47
C THR A 370 5.59 5.83 7.76
N THR A 371 5.45 7.12 8.10
CA THR A 371 5.98 7.70 9.33
C THR A 371 5.26 7.14 10.56
N THR A 372 3.93 7.11 10.61
CA THR A 372 3.17 6.58 11.75
C THR A 372 3.47 5.10 12.02
N LYS A 373 3.59 4.27 10.97
CA LYS A 373 3.96 2.86 11.15
C LYS A 373 5.37 2.71 11.72
N SER A 374 6.31 3.53 11.24
CA SER A 374 7.68 3.54 11.76
C SER A 374 7.75 4.04 13.20
N GLU A 375 6.94 5.05 13.54
CA GLU A 375 6.84 5.61 14.88
C GLU A 375 6.18 4.64 15.85
N ASP A 376 5.10 3.95 15.48
CA ASP A 376 4.46 2.91 16.31
C ASP A 376 5.45 1.80 16.64
N ILE A 377 6.21 1.31 15.65
CA ILE A 377 7.27 0.32 15.88
C ILE A 377 8.35 0.85 16.82
N ARG A 378 8.82 2.09 16.57
CA ARG A 378 9.84 2.73 17.41
C ARG A 378 9.35 2.92 18.84
N GLN A 379 8.08 3.28 19.02
CA GLN A 379 7.47 3.50 20.31
C GLN A 379 7.29 2.17 21.06
N LYS A 380 6.84 1.11 20.39
CA LYS A 380 6.79 -0.25 20.95
C LYS A 380 8.16 -0.74 21.43
N ILE A 381 9.20 -0.56 20.62
CA ILE A 381 10.59 -0.90 21.00
C ILE A 381 11.02 -0.08 22.21
N LYS A 382 10.78 1.24 22.20
CA LYS A 382 11.13 2.14 23.31
C LYS A 382 10.42 1.75 24.61
N THR A 383 9.14 1.41 24.56
CA THR A 383 8.37 0.97 25.73
C THR A 383 8.91 -0.35 26.28
N LYS A 384 9.21 -1.32 25.41
CA LYS A 384 9.84 -2.60 25.81
C LYS A 384 11.21 -2.38 26.46
N GLU A 385 12.05 -1.50 25.90
CA GLU A 385 13.35 -1.12 26.47
C GLU A 385 13.20 -0.51 27.88
N GLN A 386 12.26 0.42 28.05
CA GLN A 386 12.01 1.06 29.35
C GLN A 386 11.53 0.09 30.43
N VAL A 387 10.68 -0.88 30.07
CA VAL A 387 10.23 -1.94 31.00
C VAL A 387 11.42 -2.79 31.44
N LEU A 388 12.28 -3.16 30.49
CA LEU A 388 13.47 -3.98 30.76
C LEU A 388 14.50 -3.23 31.61
N GLU A 389 14.73 -1.94 31.35
CA GLU A 389 15.62 -1.09 32.16
C GLU A 389 15.16 -1.04 33.63
N LYS A 390 13.87 -0.77 33.87
CA LYS A 390 13.30 -0.78 35.22
C LYS A 390 13.44 -2.14 35.91
N TRP A 391 13.23 -3.23 35.18
CA TRP A 391 13.41 -4.58 35.72
C TRP A 391 14.88 -4.86 36.10
N MET A 392 15.84 -4.43 35.28
CA MET A 392 17.27 -4.58 35.56
C MET A 392 17.72 -3.72 36.74
N GLU A 393 17.16 -2.52 36.90
CA GLU A 393 17.39 -1.67 38.08
C GLU A 393 16.88 -2.31 39.36
N LYS A 394 15.64 -2.82 39.35
CA LYS A 394 15.02 -3.52 40.49
C LYS A 394 15.80 -4.77 40.93
N ASN A 395 16.49 -5.41 39.99
CA ASN A 395 17.32 -6.59 40.21
C ASN A 395 18.82 -6.30 40.36
N HIS A 396 19.20 -5.03 40.50
CA HIS A 396 20.58 -4.59 40.74
C HIS A 396 21.61 -5.17 39.74
N VAL A 397 21.21 -5.36 38.48
CA VAL A 397 22.09 -5.91 37.44
C VAL A 397 23.25 -4.96 37.19
N HIS A 398 24.49 -5.46 37.14
CA HIS A 398 25.68 -4.62 36.91
C HIS A 398 25.66 -3.94 35.53
N GLU A 399 26.18 -2.71 35.43
CA GLU A 399 26.14 -1.89 34.20
C GLU A 399 26.74 -2.56 32.96
N ASN A 400 27.84 -3.31 33.11
CA ASN A 400 28.42 -4.05 31.98
C ASN A 400 27.45 -5.10 31.44
N LEU A 401 26.75 -5.82 32.32
CA LEU A 401 25.76 -6.82 31.95
C LEU A 401 24.49 -6.17 31.39
N LYS A 402 24.05 -5.03 31.95
CA LYS A 402 22.93 -4.25 31.39
C LYS A 402 23.19 -3.86 29.94
N LYS A 403 24.37 -3.31 29.63
CA LYS A 403 24.77 -2.92 28.26
C LYS A 403 24.72 -4.11 27.30
N GLU A 404 25.20 -5.27 27.74
CA GLU A 404 25.22 -6.49 26.93
C GLU A 404 23.81 -7.06 26.70
N ILE A 405 22.95 -7.07 27.72
CA ILE A 405 21.54 -7.45 27.61
C ILE A 405 20.81 -6.51 26.63
N MET A 406 20.94 -5.19 26.80
CA MET A 406 20.28 -4.21 25.94
C MET A 406 20.73 -4.33 24.48
N LYS A 407 22.02 -4.58 24.25
CA LYS A 407 22.55 -4.83 22.89
C LYS A 407 21.91 -6.06 22.25
N ASN A 408 21.83 -7.17 22.97
CA ASN A 408 21.24 -8.41 22.46
C ASN A 408 19.74 -8.26 22.16
N ILE A 409 19.02 -7.54 23.02
CA ILE A 409 17.58 -7.29 22.86
C ILE A 409 17.31 -6.37 21.68
N ARG A 410 18.10 -5.29 21.49
CA ARG A 410 18.03 -4.44 20.29
C ARG A 410 18.24 -5.24 19.01
N GLN A 411 19.29 -6.05 18.97
CA GLN A 411 19.57 -6.91 17.81
C GLN A 411 18.45 -7.92 17.54
N LYS A 412 17.77 -8.42 18.58
CA LYS A 412 16.60 -9.30 18.41
C LYS A 412 15.40 -8.53 17.87
N LEU A 413 15.06 -7.37 18.45
CA LEU A 413 13.92 -6.55 18.06
C LEU A 413 14.08 -5.95 16.64
N GLU A 414 15.31 -5.73 16.18
CA GLU A 414 15.61 -5.35 14.80
C GLU A 414 15.26 -6.47 13.81
N LYS A 415 15.50 -7.74 14.19
CA LYS A 415 15.21 -8.91 13.36
C LYS A 415 13.75 -9.35 13.44
N ASP A 416 13.15 -9.26 14.62
CA ASP A 416 11.81 -9.69 14.92
C ASP A 416 11.14 -8.67 15.85
N LYS A 417 10.32 -7.80 15.27
CA LYS A 417 9.69 -6.65 15.95
C LYS A 417 8.65 -7.10 16.97
N ASP A 418 8.06 -8.27 16.77
CA ASP A 418 7.02 -8.84 17.60
C ASP A 418 7.58 -9.90 18.58
N ALA A 419 8.92 -9.99 18.70
CA ALA A 419 9.56 -10.90 19.63
C ALA A 419 8.98 -10.73 21.05
N ASP A 420 8.55 -11.87 21.60
CA ASP A 420 8.10 -11.97 22.98
C ASP A 420 9.30 -11.80 23.92
N LEU A 421 9.18 -10.87 24.86
CA LEU A 421 10.21 -10.55 25.85
C LEU A 421 9.76 -10.94 27.27
N GLU A 422 8.62 -11.62 27.44
CA GLU A 422 8.18 -12.07 28.77
C GLU A 422 9.22 -12.97 29.44
N ASN A 423 9.85 -13.88 28.68
CA ASN A 423 10.97 -14.68 29.17
C ASN A 423 12.31 -14.19 28.61
N LEU A 424 12.89 -13.18 29.28
CA LEU A 424 14.19 -12.61 28.95
C LEU A 424 15.29 -13.68 28.74
N PHE A 425 15.24 -14.78 29.50
CA PHE A 425 16.22 -15.86 29.41
C PHE A 425 16.17 -16.64 28.09
N ASP A 426 15.07 -16.62 27.35
CA ASP A 426 14.94 -17.35 26.07
C ASP A 426 15.48 -16.54 24.89
N VAL A 427 15.56 -15.22 25.04
CA VAL A 427 16.04 -14.30 24.02
C VAL A 427 17.56 -14.09 24.09
N LEU A 428 18.13 -14.29 25.28
CA LEU A 428 19.55 -14.02 25.52
C LEU A 428 20.47 -15.15 25.03
N PRO A 429 21.64 -14.82 24.44
CA PRO A 429 22.69 -15.79 24.15
C PRO A 429 23.17 -16.52 25.40
N TRP A 430 23.71 -17.74 25.23
CA TRP A 430 24.07 -18.61 26.35
C TRP A 430 24.99 -17.95 27.40
N HIS A 431 25.95 -17.13 26.97
CA HIS A 431 26.92 -16.47 27.86
C HIS A 431 26.24 -15.38 28.69
N THR A 432 25.44 -14.51 28.05
CA THR A 432 24.68 -13.45 28.73
C THR A 432 23.61 -14.06 29.64
N LYS A 433 22.92 -15.11 29.17
CA LYS A 433 21.94 -15.89 29.96
C LYS A 433 22.60 -16.46 31.22
N LYS A 434 23.78 -17.07 31.08
CA LYS A 434 24.55 -17.63 32.20
C LYS A 434 24.99 -16.56 33.19
N SER A 435 25.51 -15.43 32.72
CA SER A 435 25.92 -14.32 33.57
C SER A 435 24.75 -13.71 34.35
N LEU A 436 23.61 -13.48 33.68
CA LEU A 436 22.38 -12.97 34.30
C LEU A 436 21.82 -13.96 35.33
N LYS A 437 21.77 -15.24 34.98
CA LYS A 437 21.34 -16.31 35.87
C LYS A 437 22.18 -16.35 37.16
N ARG A 438 23.51 -16.30 37.01
CA ARG A 438 24.42 -16.28 38.16
C ARG A 438 24.21 -15.04 39.02
N HIS A 439 24.08 -13.86 38.41
CA HIS A 439 23.81 -12.61 39.12
C HIS A 439 22.56 -12.72 40.00
N LEU A 440 21.42 -13.08 39.40
CA LEU A 440 20.13 -13.14 40.10
C LEU A 440 20.05 -14.26 41.14
N CYS A 441 20.58 -15.43 40.82
CA CYS A 441 20.52 -16.58 41.72
C CYS A 441 21.47 -16.39 42.91
N TRP A 442 22.67 -15.83 42.69
CA TRP A 442 23.65 -15.58 43.75
C TRP A 442 23.09 -14.71 44.88
N ASP A 443 22.40 -13.63 44.51
CA ASP A 443 21.78 -12.71 45.48
C ASP A 443 20.82 -13.44 46.43
N ILE A 444 20.07 -14.42 45.93
CA ILE A 444 19.16 -15.25 46.73
C ILE A 444 19.93 -16.27 47.58
N LEU A 445 20.88 -17.00 46.97
CA LEU A 445 21.63 -18.04 47.70
C LEU A 445 22.41 -17.46 48.88
N SER A 446 22.93 -16.23 48.76
CA SER A 446 23.66 -15.54 49.83
C SER A 446 22.80 -15.20 51.06
N GLN A 447 21.47 -15.22 50.92
CA GLN A 447 20.50 -14.89 51.97
C GLN A 447 19.95 -16.15 52.67
N VAL A 448 20.05 -17.32 52.03
CA VAL A 448 19.59 -18.60 52.61
C VAL A 448 20.62 -19.11 53.63
N GLN A 449 20.19 -19.39 54.86
CA GLN A 449 21.08 -19.65 56.00
C GLN A 449 22.09 -20.77 55.75
N PHE A 450 21.66 -21.92 55.25
CA PHE A 450 22.54 -23.08 54.98
C PHE A 450 23.50 -22.86 53.82
N LEU A 451 23.14 -21.98 52.87
CA LEU A 451 23.94 -21.72 51.68
C LEU A 451 24.97 -20.61 51.91
N LYS A 452 24.71 -19.69 52.83
CA LYS A 452 25.62 -18.59 53.18
C LYS A 452 27.00 -19.04 53.63
N VAL A 453 27.09 -20.23 54.23
CA VAL A 453 28.34 -20.84 54.74
C VAL A 453 29.04 -21.76 53.73
N MET A 454 28.43 -22.01 52.56
CA MET A 454 29.02 -22.85 51.53
C MET A 454 30.11 -22.13 50.73
N ASP A 455 31.08 -22.89 50.22
CA ASP A 455 32.13 -22.38 49.34
C ASP A 455 31.54 -21.78 48.05
N GLU A 456 32.13 -20.68 47.59
CA GLU A 456 31.71 -19.95 46.39
C GLU A 456 31.62 -20.84 45.14
N LYS A 457 32.46 -21.88 45.01
CA LYS A 457 32.38 -22.83 43.88
C LYS A 457 31.10 -23.66 43.91
N VAL A 458 30.63 -24.02 45.10
CA VAL A 458 29.37 -24.75 45.28
C VAL A 458 28.20 -23.86 44.88
N LEU A 459 28.17 -22.61 45.39
CA LEU A 459 27.14 -21.64 45.06
C LEU A 459 27.08 -21.33 43.57
N LYS A 460 28.23 -21.12 42.91
CA LYS A 460 28.30 -20.95 41.45
C LYS A 460 27.77 -22.17 40.70
N MET A 461 28.05 -23.38 41.19
CA MET A 461 27.54 -24.60 40.59
C MET A 461 26.03 -24.73 40.79
N ILE A 462 25.50 -24.40 41.98
CA ILE A 462 24.05 -24.34 42.23
C ILE A 462 23.38 -23.36 41.24
N CYS A 463 23.92 -22.14 41.09
CA CYS A 463 23.42 -21.18 40.11
C CYS A 463 23.44 -21.75 38.68
N ASP A 464 24.47 -22.51 38.31
CA ASP A 464 24.58 -23.10 36.97
C ASP A 464 23.52 -24.20 36.73
N TYR A 465 23.12 -24.97 37.76
CA TYR A 465 22.11 -26.03 37.63
C TYR A 465 20.67 -25.55 37.86
N ALA A 466 20.42 -24.56 38.71
CA ALA A 466 19.06 -24.13 39.06
C ALA A 466 18.31 -23.58 37.84
N THR A 467 17.12 -24.02 37.51
CA THR A 467 16.38 -23.56 36.31
C THR A 467 15.49 -22.37 36.65
N PRO A 468 15.46 -21.30 35.83
CA PRO A 468 14.50 -20.21 36.04
C PRO A 468 13.07 -20.75 35.85
N VAL A 469 12.17 -20.40 36.75
CA VAL A 469 10.76 -20.84 36.76
C VAL A 469 9.83 -19.67 37.03
N THR A 470 8.64 -19.74 36.44
CA THR A 470 7.54 -18.80 36.68
C THR A 470 6.28 -19.59 37.01
N PHE A 471 5.65 -19.26 38.13
CA PHE A 471 4.38 -19.85 38.54
C PHE A 471 3.29 -18.78 38.54
N PRO A 472 2.11 -19.07 37.95
CA PRO A 472 0.98 -18.15 38.03
C PRO A 472 0.45 -18.08 39.47
N GLU A 473 -0.35 -17.04 39.73
CA GLU A 473 -1.09 -16.89 40.97
C GLU A 473 -1.97 -18.13 41.25
N ASP A 474 -2.17 -18.42 42.54
CA ASP A 474 -2.92 -19.58 43.03
C ASP A 474 -2.40 -20.96 42.65
N LYS A 475 -1.23 -21.05 42.00
CA LYS A 475 -0.61 -22.33 41.66
C LYS A 475 -0.10 -23.04 42.91
N ILE A 476 -0.48 -24.31 43.08
CA ILE A 476 0.09 -25.21 44.08
C ILE A 476 1.44 -25.73 43.55
N ILE A 477 2.51 -25.48 44.30
CA ILE A 477 3.88 -25.87 43.93
C ILE A 477 4.25 -27.21 44.57
N PHE A 478 3.93 -27.38 45.86
CA PHE A 478 4.17 -28.59 46.63
C PHE A 478 2.91 -29.00 47.39
N GLN A 479 2.67 -30.31 47.46
CA GLN A 479 1.53 -30.89 48.17
C GLN A 479 2.03 -31.71 49.36
N SER A 480 1.36 -31.58 50.50
CA SER A 480 1.67 -32.35 51.70
C SER A 480 1.67 -33.86 51.40
N GLY A 481 2.65 -34.58 51.95
CA GLY A 481 2.83 -36.03 51.79
C GLY A 481 3.50 -36.47 50.48
N HIS A 482 3.80 -35.56 49.56
CA HIS A 482 4.51 -35.89 48.31
C HIS A 482 6.02 -35.66 48.44
N PRO A 483 6.88 -36.42 47.72
CA PRO A 483 8.33 -36.20 47.71
C PRO A 483 8.71 -34.79 47.23
N LEU A 484 9.68 -34.17 47.90
CA LEU A 484 10.27 -32.88 47.49
C LEU A 484 11.20 -33.09 46.29
N ASP A 485 10.65 -32.94 45.09
CA ASP A 485 11.37 -33.15 43.83
C ASP A 485 12.32 -31.99 43.47
N ARG A 486 12.14 -30.81 44.08
CA ARG A 486 12.96 -29.62 43.86
C ARG A 486 12.97 -28.67 45.05
N MET A 487 14.04 -27.89 45.15
CA MET A 487 14.15 -26.72 46.01
C MET A 487 13.76 -25.47 45.21
N LEU A 488 13.02 -24.55 45.82
CA LEU A 488 12.56 -23.32 45.17
C LEU A 488 13.21 -22.10 45.83
N PHE A 489 13.88 -21.28 45.03
CA PHE A 489 14.45 -19.99 45.40
C PHE A 489 13.57 -18.86 44.86
N ILE A 490 13.07 -17.99 45.73
CA ILE A 490 12.10 -16.95 45.35
C ILE A 490 12.86 -15.67 44.98
N LEU A 491 12.75 -15.26 43.71
CA LEU A 491 13.28 -13.99 43.22
C LEU A 491 12.23 -12.88 43.38
N GLU A 492 10.98 -13.18 43.05
CA GLU A 492 9.85 -12.26 43.13
C GLU A 492 8.54 -13.02 43.40
N GLY A 493 7.61 -12.35 44.08
CA GLY A 493 6.30 -12.89 44.44
C GLY A 493 6.22 -13.41 45.88
N THR A 494 5.03 -13.86 46.24
CA THR A 494 4.71 -14.37 47.58
C THR A 494 4.20 -15.80 47.49
N VAL A 495 4.79 -16.67 48.31
CA VAL A 495 4.38 -18.06 48.49
C VAL A 495 3.87 -18.23 49.92
N PHE A 496 2.72 -18.86 50.08
CA PHE A 496 2.20 -19.26 51.39
C PHE A 496 2.38 -20.76 51.59
N THR A 497 2.80 -21.13 52.79
CA THR A 497 2.76 -22.51 53.27
C THR A 497 1.60 -22.69 54.24
N TYR A 498 1.03 -23.89 54.26
CA TYR A 498 -0.07 -24.26 55.16
C TYR A 498 0.27 -25.62 55.79
N SER A 499 0.31 -25.69 57.12
CA SER A 499 0.48 -26.98 57.81
C SER A 499 -0.79 -27.81 57.77
N THR A 500 -0.63 -29.13 57.65
CA THR A 500 -1.71 -30.12 57.71
C THR A 500 -1.87 -30.75 59.11
N THR A 501 -1.06 -30.35 60.10
CA THR A 501 -1.15 -30.90 61.46
C THR A 501 -2.42 -30.43 62.15
N SER A 502 -3.44 -31.29 62.18
CA SER A 502 -4.51 -31.21 63.17
C SER A 502 -3.92 -31.56 64.54
N ASP A 503 -3.66 -30.57 65.39
CA ASP A 503 -3.40 -30.81 66.81
C ASP A 503 -4.59 -31.60 67.39
N PRO A 504 -4.38 -32.75 68.07
CA PRO A 504 -5.48 -33.57 68.60
C PRO A 504 -6.30 -32.87 69.71
N GLY A 505 -5.90 -31.67 70.15
CA GLY A 505 -6.53 -30.91 71.22
C GLY A 505 -7.22 -29.61 70.78
N ARG A 506 -7.22 -29.26 69.48
CA ARG A 506 -7.81 -28.00 68.99
C ARG A 506 -8.88 -28.28 67.93
N THR A 507 -10.08 -28.60 68.39
CA THR A 507 -11.28 -28.60 67.54
C THR A 507 -11.52 -27.18 67.00
N GLY A 508 -11.19 -26.95 65.73
CA GLY A 508 -11.63 -25.75 65.01
C GLY A 508 -10.59 -24.95 64.21
N ALA A 509 -9.38 -25.45 63.94
CA ALA A 509 -8.48 -24.75 63.02
C ALA A 509 -8.88 -25.03 61.57
N SER A 510 -9.59 -24.08 60.93
CA SER A 510 -9.78 -24.11 59.47
C SER A 510 -8.41 -24.11 58.77
N PRO A 511 -8.23 -24.87 57.66
CA PRO A 511 -7.01 -24.86 56.84
C PRO A 511 -6.76 -23.54 56.08
N SER A 512 -7.34 -22.43 56.54
CA SER A 512 -7.42 -21.13 55.86
C SER A 512 -6.38 -20.11 56.33
N ILE A 513 -5.55 -20.41 57.33
CA ILE A 513 -4.50 -19.50 57.81
C ILE A 513 -3.12 -19.99 57.34
N PRO A 514 -2.36 -19.18 56.59
CA PRO A 514 -1.02 -19.56 56.16
C PRO A 514 -0.07 -19.65 57.36
N THR A 515 0.74 -20.71 57.43
CA THR A 515 1.72 -20.95 58.50
C THR A 515 3.00 -20.13 58.30
N LYS A 516 3.42 -19.94 57.04
CA LYS A 516 4.55 -19.07 56.70
C LYS A 516 4.30 -18.33 55.40
N GLN A 517 4.77 -17.09 55.37
CA GLN A 517 4.89 -16.30 54.15
C GLN A 517 6.36 -16.31 53.71
N LEU A 518 6.59 -16.75 52.48
CA LEU A 518 7.90 -16.74 51.83
C LEU A 518 7.90 -15.72 50.69
N GLY A 519 8.92 -14.87 50.66
CA GLY A 519 9.10 -13.82 49.66
C GLY A 519 10.51 -13.79 49.09
N ARG A 520 10.84 -12.70 48.40
CA ARG A 520 12.14 -12.46 47.76
C ARG A 520 13.30 -12.77 48.71
N GLY A 521 14.27 -13.56 48.23
CA GLY A 521 15.48 -13.91 48.96
C GLY A 521 15.34 -15.15 49.86
N GLN A 522 14.14 -15.72 49.98
CA GLN A 522 13.88 -16.93 50.76
C GLN A 522 13.75 -18.17 49.87
N ALA A 523 13.89 -19.35 50.47
CA ALA A 523 13.76 -20.62 49.79
C ALA A 523 12.79 -21.57 50.49
N TYR A 524 12.27 -22.54 49.73
CA TYR A 524 11.50 -23.68 50.23
C TYR A 524 12.14 -24.99 49.77
N GLY A 525 12.08 -26.02 50.60
CA GLY A 525 12.73 -27.31 50.34
C GLY A 525 14.21 -27.36 50.75
N GLU A 526 14.64 -26.50 51.69
CA GLU A 526 16.02 -26.44 52.20
C GLU A 526 16.48 -27.78 52.80
N GLU A 527 15.55 -28.62 53.25
CA GLU A 527 15.80 -29.99 53.74
C GLU A 527 16.55 -30.86 52.72
N LEU A 528 16.38 -30.59 51.42
CA LEU A 528 17.09 -31.27 50.35
C LEU A 528 18.61 -31.05 50.41
N LEU A 529 19.07 -29.92 50.95
CA LEU A 529 20.52 -29.65 51.13
C LEU A 529 21.15 -30.65 52.10
N MET A 530 20.47 -30.94 53.21
CA MET A 530 20.94 -31.92 54.19
C MET A 530 20.81 -33.36 53.66
N TRP A 531 19.76 -33.66 52.90
CA TRP A 531 19.54 -34.97 52.28
C TRP A 531 20.59 -35.29 51.20
N ALA A 532 20.93 -34.34 50.33
CA ALA A 532 21.89 -34.54 49.24
C ALA A 532 23.36 -34.59 49.70
N SER A 533 23.62 -34.52 51.00
CA SER A 533 24.98 -34.44 51.54
C SER A 533 25.80 -35.73 51.27
N PRO A 534 27.03 -35.63 50.72
CA PRO A 534 27.78 -36.79 50.20
C PRO A 534 28.17 -37.89 51.21
N ASN A 535 27.99 -37.64 52.50
CA ASN A 535 28.44 -38.52 53.59
C ASN A 535 27.27 -39.18 54.36
N LYS A 536 26.03 -39.04 53.88
CA LYS A 536 24.86 -39.74 54.46
C LYS A 536 24.40 -40.89 53.54
N PRO A 537 23.94 -42.03 54.09
CA PRO A 537 23.30 -43.06 53.29
C PRO A 537 22.05 -42.48 52.63
N MET A 538 21.88 -42.71 51.32
CA MET A 538 20.70 -42.23 50.58
C MET A 538 19.46 -42.99 51.04
N VAL A 539 18.65 -42.32 51.86
CA VAL A 539 17.25 -42.68 52.16
C VAL A 539 16.34 -42.09 51.07
N ASP A 540 15.08 -42.54 51.03
CA ASP A 540 14.02 -41.93 50.22
C ASP A 540 14.01 -40.39 50.35
N VAL A 541 13.65 -39.71 49.25
CA VAL A 541 13.58 -38.25 49.18
C VAL A 541 12.63 -37.72 50.27
N PRO A 542 12.99 -36.65 51.01
CA PRO A 542 12.11 -36.06 52.01
C PRO A 542 10.72 -35.73 51.44
N THR A 543 9.68 -35.94 52.23
CA THR A 543 8.31 -35.59 51.83
C THR A 543 7.95 -34.21 52.34
N SER A 544 7.22 -33.45 51.52
CA SER A 544 6.72 -32.13 51.91
C SER A 544 5.70 -32.28 53.04
N THR A 545 5.94 -31.62 54.18
CA THR A 545 5.07 -31.65 55.36
C THR A 545 3.97 -30.58 55.30
N GLU A 546 4.07 -29.66 54.34
CA GLU A 546 3.18 -28.51 54.19
C GLU A 546 2.60 -28.46 52.78
N PHE A 547 1.48 -27.75 52.65
CA PHE A 547 0.92 -27.37 51.37
C PHE A 547 1.47 -26.01 50.94
N VAL A 548 2.06 -25.90 49.75
CA VAL A 548 2.75 -24.68 49.30
C VAL A 548 2.07 -24.12 48.06
N LYS A 549 1.56 -22.89 48.16
CA LYS A 549 0.76 -22.25 47.12
C LYS A 549 1.25 -20.83 46.85
N CYS A 550 1.29 -20.45 45.58
CA CYS A 550 1.53 -19.08 45.15
C CYS A 550 0.35 -18.18 45.56
N HIS A 551 0.64 -17.10 46.28
CA HIS A 551 -0.34 -16.05 46.55
C HIS A 551 -0.34 -14.97 45.47
N THR A 552 0.81 -14.72 44.86
CA THR A 552 0.95 -13.85 43.67
C THR A 552 1.61 -14.66 42.56
N LYS A 553 1.77 -14.08 41.36
CA LYS A 553 2.73 -14.61 40.39
C LYS A 553 4.12 -14.70 41.06
N VAL A 554 4.79 -15.85 40.95
CA VAL A 554 6.09 -16.12 41.56
C VAL A 554 7.12 -16.39 40.48
N GLU A 555 8.22 -15.65 40.52
CA GLU A 555 9.38 -15.85 39.65
C GLU A 555 10.56 -16.25 40.53
N GLY A 556 11.35 -17.23 40.07
CA GLY A 556 12.40 -17.79 40.89
C GLY A 556 13.27 -18.80 40.16
N PHE A 557 14.05 -19.54 40.95
CA PHE A 557 14.87 -20.63 40.45
C PHE A 557 14.49 -21.93 41.15
N ALA A 558 14.33 -23.01 40.38
CA ALA A 558 14.11 -24.35 40.89
C ALA A 558 15.39 -25.18 40.73
N LEU A 559 15.80 -25.88 41.78
CA LEU A 559 16.89 -26.83 41.72
C LEU A 559 16.34 -28.23 42.01
N SER A 560 16.36 -29.12 41.02
CA SER A 560 15.83 -30.47 41.21
C SER A 560 16.68 -31.25 42.22
N ALA A 561 16.06 -32.18 42.94
CA ALA A 561 16.77 -33.07 43.86
C ALA A 561 17.91 -33.84 43.15
N LYS A 562 17.69 -34.24 41.89
CA LYS A 562 18.69 -34.91 41.04
C LYS A 562 19.88 -34.00 40.68
N ASP A 563 19.59 -32.76 40.33
CA ASP A 563 20.63 -31.78 40.01
C ASP A 563 21.43 -31.42 41.27
N LEU A 564 20.75 -31.30 42.41
CA LEU A 564 21.38 -31.07 43.70
C LEU A 564 22.36 -32.19 44.08
N ILE A 565 21.98 -33.48 43.89
CA ILE A 565 22.90 -34.61 44.05
C ILE A 565 24.13 -34.47 43.14
N SER A 566 23.90 -34.06 41.89
CA SER A 566 24.97 -33.88 40.91
C SER A 566 25.95 -32.79 41.35
N VAL A 567 25.43 -31.68 41.89
CA VAL A 567 26.24 -30.61 42.48
C VAL A 567 27.01 -31.13 43.68
N ALA A 568 26.34 -31.76 44.66
CA ALA A 568 26.96 -32.27 45.88
C ALA A 568 28.08 -33.29 45.59
N THR A 569 27.87 -34.16 44.59
CA THR A 569 28.87 -35.15 44.17
C THR A 569 30.09 -34.50 43.54
N LYS A 570 29.88 -33.53 42.63
CA LYS A 570 30.97 -32.80 41.95
C LYS A 570 31.73 -31.88 42.90
N CYS A 571 31.03 -31.33 43.88
CA CYS A 571 31.56 -30.41 44.88
C CYS A 571 31.90 -31.08 46.21
N ARG A 572 32.05 -32.42 46.26
CA ARG A 572 32.21 -33.18 47.50
C ARG A 572 33.27 -32.63 48.46
N ARG A 573 34.38 -32.11 47.94
CA ARG A 573 35.49 -31.52 48.74
C ARG A 573 35.15 -30.16 49.37
N TRP A 574 34.14 -29.47 48.86
CA TRP A 574 33.71 -28.14 49.26
C TRP A 574 32.32 -28.14 49.90
N TRP A 575 31.70 -29.32 50.05
CA TRP A 575 30.37 -29.51 50.61
C TRP A 575 30.44 -29.62 52.14
N ASN A 576 30.54 -28.47 52.81
CA ASN A 576 30.66 -28.38 54.26
C ASN A 576 29.34 -27.87 54.88
N LEU A 577 28.43 -28.79 55.19
CA LEU A 577 27.33 -28.55 56.13
C LEU A 577 27.77 -29.16 57.46
N ASN A 578 28.46 -28.40 58.30
CA ASN A 578 28.87 -28.90 59.62
C ASN A 578 27.62 -29.23 60.44
N ASN A 579 27.56 -30.47 60.94
CA ASN A 579 26.62 -30.90 61.97
C ASN A 579 26.99 -30.21 63.30
N ASP A 580 26.54 -28.99 63.52
CA ASP A 580 26.44 -28.43 64.87
C ASP A 580 24.96 -28.16 65.19
N ARG A 581 24.34 -29.18 65.78
CA ARG A 581 23.28 -29.03 66.78
C ARG A 581 23.58 -29.96 67.93
#